data_AF-A0A815MXU6-F1
#
_entry.id   AF-A0A815MXU6-F1
#
_cell.length_a   1.000
_cell.length_b   1.000
_cell.length_c   1.000
_cell.angle_alpha   90.00
_cell.angle_beta   90.00
_cell.angle_gamma   90.00
#
_symmetry.space_group_name_H-M   'P 1'
#
loop_
_entity.id
_entity.type
_entity.pdbx_description
1 polymer ?
#
loop_
_entity_poly.entity_id
_entity_poly.type
_entity_poly.pdbx_seq_one_letter_code
_entity_poly.pdbx_strand_id
1 'polypeptide(L)'
;MSSEDIDASSINDFNPNRALGFWHILATNLNMWKDKLNPTITYSIHDQLSDGRIRLNDLVEYYTRRPFVGFVPTNVQGIDTQSKYKSSRFQWRGNGLLKLFTSEFGIIFVDNETPIDQPYQWIATMFSSTLFTDAGVDLMTQYLTRKQEFRDEQIRIATENGTLQTCDCCCDDQLLDDDMISCDNNHRFCQSCIRNYIENGFISNGECFFTCLNPTCKYEYSTSLMSQLLAPTLFSRLIIKIQQEELRLANIPNFEQCKYCTFGTIIEDPDERVFRCLNQECLKETCRACGEPNHIPLRCDEVEKKDELDMRTFIENRVSEAMIRVCYKCKQRFYKLEGCNKMTCACGASMCYVCREPIHGYDHFNNNTKCGANMDVVKLHQEEMHLAYEEAKKFYIERHPEAKDLVLKYDPQQHLDGSKPKNRLKAKREMPSKELTAWLDEYALSHQHPINILIHKICVPTITVTVIAMLWCLPIIPKNIRNTISISQIGLLNPTLIVIPILAFYWNLSSSMAIVMTILFFMIIILLILLEKNNVRIFRIALIIFILAWIGQFIGHEIEGKKPAFFKDLQFLLIGPLWTLTHALQFMGIEY
;
A
#
# COMPACT_ATOMS: atom_id res chain seq x y z
N MET A 1 19.22 -6.39 12.98
CA MET A 1 20.02 -5.80 14.05
C MET A 1 19.71 -6.57 15.32
N SER A 2 20.74 -7.18 15.91
CA SER A 2 20.67 -8.01 17.11
C SER A 2 20.92 -7.18 18.37
N SER A 3 20.71 -7.76 19.55
CA SER A 3 21.11 -7.13 20.82
C SER A 3 22.62 -6.94 20.95
N GLU A 4 23.43 -7.73 20.23
CA GLU A 4 24.89 -7.58 20.17
C GLU A 4 25.27 -6.36 19.31
N ASP A 5 24.54 -6.11 18.22
CA ASP A 5 24.74 -4.90 17.40
C ASP A 5 24.46 -3.63 18.24
N ILE A 6 23.44 -3.68 19.10
CA ILE A 6 23.14 -2.59 20.07
C ILE A 6 24.30 -2.36 21.01
N ASP A 7 24.90 -3.42 21.55
CA ASP A 7 26.04 -3.27 22.45
C ASP A 7 27.27 -2.73 21.72
N ALA A 8 27.51 -3.14 20.47
CA ALA A 8 28.64 -2.67 19.69
C ALA A 8 28.55 -1.18 19.33
N SER A 9 27.36 -0.68 18.98
CA SER A 9 27.18 0.68 18.47
C SER A 9 26.76 1.71 19.53
N SER A 10 26.25 1.26 20.67
CA SER A 10 25.78 2.17 21.71
C SER A 10 26.93 2.94 22.37
N ILE A 11 26.68 4.17 22.81
CA ILE A 11 27.73 5.02 23.40
C ILE A 11 28.01 4.63 24.86
N ASN A 12 29.24 4.77 25.34
CA ASN A 12 29.59 4.35 26.71
C ASN A 12 29.22 5.39 27.78
N ASP A 13 29.28 6.68 27.45
CA ASP A 13 29.11 7.80 28.39
C ASP A 13 27.79 8.54 28.17
N PHE A 14 26.67 7.82 28.09
CA PHE A 14 25.34 8.44 27.99
C PHE A 14 24.88 8.95 29.35
N ASN A 15 24.45 10.21 29.41
CA ASN A 15 23.81 10.79 30.59
C ASN A 15 22.27 10.86 30.39
N PRO A 16 21.48 10.01 31.06
CA PRO A 16 20.02 10.00 30.90
C PRO A 16 19.34 11.33 31.25
N ASN A 17 19.93 12.12 32.16
CA ASN A 17 19.38 13.43 32.54
C ASN A 17 19.43 14.44 31.40
N ARG A 18 20.39 14.30 30.47
CA ARG A 18 20.51 15.16 29.28
C ARG A 18 19.54 14.74 28.17
N ALA A 19 18.91 13.58 28.29
CA ALA A 19 17.95 13.06 27.32
C ALA A 19 16.48 13.30 27.72
N LEU A 20 16.23 13.98 28.85
CA LEU A 20 14.89 14.32 29.30
C LEU A 20 14.24 15.35 28.38
N GLY A 21 12.91 15.35 28.37
CA GLY A 21 12.12 16.30 27.60
C GLY A 21 11.50 15.70 26.34
N PHE A 22 11.09 16.59 25.45
CA PHE A 22 10.27 16.30 24.29
C PHE A 22 11.11 16.10 23.03
N TRP A 23 10.91 14.99 22.33
CA TRP A 23 11.69 14.60 21.15
C TRP A 23 10.79 14.36 19.95
N HIS A 24 11.17 14.94 18.81
CA HIS A 24 10.56 14.65 17.51
C HIS A 24 11.33 13.56 16.78
N ILE A 25 10.65 12.50 16.33
CA ILE A 25 11.25 11.54 15.40
C ILE A 25 11.23 12.14 14.00
N LEU A 26 12.42 12.47 13.47
CA LEU A 26 12.59 13.09 12.16
C LEU A 26 12.73 12.08 11.04
N ALA A 27 13.46 11.00 11.30
CA ALA A 27 13.72 9.95 10.33
C ALA A 27 13.73 8.60 11.03
N THR A 28 13.21 7.59 10.34
CA THR A 28 13.11 6.24 10.87
C THR A 28 13.06 5.23 9.73
N ASN A 29 13.61 4.04 9.97
CA ASN A 29 13.40 2.88 9.11
C ASN A 29 12.44 1.84 9.74
N LEU A 30 11.86 2.14 10.91
CA LEU A 30 10.92 1.27 11.58
C LEU A 30 9.55 1.29 10.89
N ASN A 31 9.12 0.13 10.42
CA ASN A 31 7.84 -0.03 9.72
C ASN A 31 6.62 0.41 10.55
N MET A 32 6.73 0.45 11.88
CA MET A 32 5.64 0.82 12.77
C MET A 32 5.18 2.28 12.63
N TRP A 33 6.02 3.14 12.03
CA TRP A 33 5.74 4.57 11.82
C TRP A 33 5.11 4.89 10.47
N LYS A 34 5.05 3.94 9.53
CA LYS A 34 4.63 4.19 8.12
C LYS A 34 3.26 4.86 7.97
N ASP A 35 2.32 4.54 8.85
CA ASP A 35 0.93 5.04 8.80
C ASP A 35 0.62 6.05 9.92
N LYS A 36 1.66 6.59 10.58
CA LYS A 36 1.54 7.49 11.73
C LYS A 36 2.08 8.87 11.38
N LEU A 37 1.36 9.93 11.78
CA LEU A 37 1.83 11.31 11.61
C LEU A 37 2.43 11.84 12.91
N ASN A 38 3.50 12.63 12.74
CA ASN A 38 4.22 13.37 13.79
C ASN A 38 4.50 12.55 15.05
N PRO A 39 5.22 11.43 14.94
CA PRO A 39 5.57 10.64 16.11
C PRO A 39 6.56 11.39 17.00
N THR A 40 6.24 11.49 18.29
CA THR A 40 7.03 12.16 19.31
C THR A 40 7.19 11.28 20.53
N ILE A 41 8.27 11.51 21.27
CA ILE A 41 8.58 10.78 22.51
C ILE A 41 8.94 11.79 23.59
N THR A 42 8.37 11.64 24.77
CA THR A 42 8.70 12.46 25.94
C THR A 42 9.30 11.59 27.04
N TYR A 43 10.55 11.90 27.40
CA TYR A 43 11.25 11.23 28.50
C TYR A 43 11.18 12.06 29.78
N SER A 44 10.77 11.42 30.87
CA SER A 44 10.83 11.99 32.22
C SER A 44 11.37 10.97 33.23
N ILE A 45 11.94 11.42 34.34
CA ILE A 45 12.43 10.51 35.38
C ILE A 45 11.21 9.82 36.03
N HIS A 46 11.21 8.48 36.03
CA HIS A 46 10.24 7.70 36.80
C HIS A 46 10.72 7.56 38.24
N ASP A 47 11.87 6.89 38.42
CA ASP A 47 12.59 6.78 39.68
C ASP A 47 14.03 6.29 39.44
N GLN A 48 14.77 6.14 40.54
CA GLN A 48 16.11 5.56 40.54
C GLN A 48 16.11 4.26 41.34
N LEU A 49 16.65 3.21 40.74
CA LEU A 49 16.80 1.91 41.40
C LEU A 49 17.90 1.98 42.48
N SER A 50 17.84 1.07 43.45
CA SER A 50 18.81 0.99 44.55
C SER A 50 20.25 0.73 44.08
N ASP A 51 20.44 0.21 42.87
CA ASP A 51 21.73 0.01 42.22
C ASP A 51 22.22 1.22 41.42
N GLY A 52 21.54 2.37 41.53
CA GLY A 52 21.88 3.64 40.89
C GLY A 52 21.35 3.81 39.46
N ARG A 53 20.80 2.74 38.86
CA ARG A 53 20.22 2.79 37.51
C ARG A 53 18.95 3.61 37.47
N ILE A 54 18.73 4.33 36.37
CA ILE A 54 17.57 5.19 36.19
C ILE A 54 16.46 4.44 35.46
N ARG A 55 15.22 4.70 35.84
CA ARG A 55 14.04 4.37 35.04
C ARG A 55 13.41 5.65 34.51
N LEU A 56 13.09 5.65 33.22
CA LEU A 56 12.44 6.77 32.56
C LEU A 56 10.99 6.40 32.25
N ASN A 57 10.07 7.34 32.44
CA ASN A 57 8.77 7.25 31.78
C ASN A 57 8.98 7.60 30.31
N ASP A 58 8.40 6.78 29.46
CA ASP A 58 8.37 6.94 28.02
C ASP A 58 6.92 7.19 27.58
N LEU A 59 6.62 8.41 27.16
CA LEU A 59 5.34 8.77 26.56
C LEU A 59 5.52 9.00 25.06
N VAL A 60 5.01 8.07 24.27
CA VAL A 60 5.00 8.13 22.82
C VAL A 60 3.66 8.67 22.33
N GLU A 61 3.66 9.71 21.51
CA GLU A 61 2.45 10.33 20.95
C GLU A 61 2.53 10.39 19.43
N TYR A 62 1.41 10.14 18.75
CA TYR A 62 1.32 10.20 17.29
C TYR A 62 -0.15 10.27 16.85
N TYR A 63 -0.38 10.57 15.58
CA TYR A 63 -1.72 10.50 14.99
C TYR A 63 -1.88 9.28 14.09
N THR A 64 -2.90 8.47 14.34
CA THR A 64 -3.22 7.29 13.55
C THR A 64 -4.27 7.61 12.50
N ARG A 65 -4.02 7.22 11.25
CA ARG A 65 -5.02 7.37 10.17
C ARG A 65 -6.17 6.37 10.37
N ARG A 66 -7.40 6.86 10.48
CA ARG A 66 -8.61 6.04 10.50
C ARG A 66 -9.49 6.29 9.26
N PRO A 67 -10.01 5.23 8.61
CA PRO A 67 -10.96 5.40 7.52
C PRO A 67 -12.15 6.27 7.96
N PHE A 68 -12.54 7.24 7.13
CA PHE A 68 -13.70 8.14 7.31
C PHE A 68 -13.64 9.15 8.47
N VAL A 69 -12.69 9.03 9.40
CA VAL A 69 -12.54 9.93 10.57
C VAL A 69 -11.32 10.86 10.44
N GLY A 70 -10.35 10.51 9.59
CA GLY A 70 -9.11 11.27 9.45
C GLY A 70 -8.07 10.82 10.48
N PHE A 71 -7.25 11.76 10.96
CA PHE A 71 -6.16 11.48 11.89
C PHE A 71 -6.61 11.64 13.34
N VAL A 72 -6.45 10.59 14.14
CA VAL A 72 -6.88 10.56 15.55
C VAL A 72 -5.65 10.49 16.46
N PRO A 73 -5.55 11.36 17.49
CA PRO A 73 -4.44 11.35 18.43
C PRO A 73 -4.39 10.03 19.19
N THR A 74 -3.21 9.46 19.33
CA THR A 74 -2.94 8.18 19.99
C THR A 74 -1.69 8.33 20.84
N ASN A 75 -1.71 7.77 22.05
CA ASN A 75 -0.52 7.72 22.89
C ASN A 75 -0.25 6.30 23.40
N VAL A 76 1.02 6.05 23.72
CA VAL A 76 1.51 4.81 24.30
C VAL A 76 2.43 5.19 25.45
N GLN A 77 2.21 4.58 26.61
CA GLN A 77 3.02 4.80 27.80
C GLN A 77 3.79 3.54 28.17
N GLY A 78 5.08 3.72 28.45
CA GLY A 78 5.98 2.68 28.91
C GLY A 78 6.97 3.18 29.96
N ILE A 79 7.76 2.24 30.47
CA ILE A 79 8.86 2.51 31.38
C ILE A 79 10.13 1.92 30.77
N ASP A 80 11.14 2.76 30.60
CA ASP A 80 12.46 2.37 30.16
C ASP A 80 13.37 2.14 31.35
N THR A 81 13.85 0.91 31.49
CA THR A 81 14.79 0.56 32.55
C THR A 81 16.20 0.47 32.00
N GLN A 82 17.10 1.30 32.53
CA GLN A 82 18.50 1.29 32.13
C GLN A 82 19.16 -0.07 32.40
N SER A 83 20.01 -0.50 31.48
CA SER A 83 20.78 -1.74 31.58
C SER A 83 21.87 -1.64 32.64
N LYS A 84 22.26 -2.78 33.22
CA LYS A 84 23.41 -2.88 34.13
C LYS A 84 24.75 -2.83 33.41
N TYR A 85 24.78 -3.23 32.14
CA TYR A 85 26.02 -3.42 31.40
C TYR A 85 26.48 -2.16 30.69
N LYS A 86 25.54 -1.29 30.29
CA LYS A 86 25.82 -0.11 29.49
C LYS A 86 24.82 1.01 29.75
N SER A 87 25.33 2.23 29.93
CA SER A 87 24.56 3.41 30.34
C SER A 87 23.52 3.86 29.29
N SER A 88 23.80 3.62 28.02
CA SER A 88 22.98 3.98 26.86
C SER A 88 21.97 2.90 26.46
N ARG A 89 21.94 1.75 27.15
CA ARG A 89 21.03 0.65 26.82
C ARG A 89 19.84 0.64 27.77
N PHE A 90 18.66 0.43 27.20
CA PHE A 90 17.40 0.44 27.91
C PHE A 90 16.53 -0.75 27.51
N GLN A 91 15.77 -1.24 28.49
CA GLN A 91 14.72 -2.21 28.27
C GLN A 91 13.38 -1.51 28.48
N TRP A 92 12.62 -1.39 27.40
CA TRP A 92 11.29 -0.81 27.41
C TRP A 92 10.25 -1.83 27.85
N ARG A 93 9.29 -1.38 28.65
CA ARG A 93 8.13 -2.17 29.06
C ARG A 93 6.86 -1.33 29.05
N GLY A 94 5.84 -1.79 28.33
CA GLY A 94 4.56 -1.11 28.23
C GLY A 94 3.74 -1.14 29.54
N ASN A 95 2.83 -0.18 29.69
CA ASN A 95 1.87 -0.15 30.80
C ASN A 95 0.60 -0.99 30.55
N GLY A 96 -0.09 -1.38 31.62
CA GLY A 96 -1.36 -2.12 31.54
C GLY A 96 -1.26 -3.47 30.82
N LEU A 97 -2.10 -3.70 29.80
CA LEU A 97 -2.10 -4.90 28.94
C LEU A 97 -0.81 -5.03 28.11
N LEU A 98 -0.10 -3.91 27.88
CA LEU A 98 1.16 -3.90 27.13
C LEU A 98 2.37 -4.40 27.95
N LYS A 99 2.18 -4.71 29.25
CA LYS A 99 3.24 -5.26 30.13
C LYS A 99 3.79 -6.63 29.68
N LEU A 100 3.08 -7.32 28.78
CA LEU A 100 3.48 -8.59 28.18
C LEU A 100 4.50 -8.40 27.05
N PHE A 101 4.65 -7.18 26.54
CA PHE A 101 5.59 -6.85 25.48
C PHE A 101 6.78 -6.10 26.08
N THR A 102 7.97 -6.53 25.71
CA THR A 102 9.24 -5.90 26.07
C THR A 102 10.07 -5.72 24.82
N SER A 103 10.75 -4.59 24.70
CA SER A 103 11.73 -4.36 23.65
C SER A 103 13.04 -3.88 24.27
N GLU A 104 14.15 -4.13 23.57
CA GLU A 104 15.44 -3.60 23.95
C GLU A 104 15.86 -2.56 22.92
N PHE A 105 16.42 -1.46 23.40
CA PHE A 105 17.01 -0.45 22.54
C PHE A 105 18.26 0.15 23.18
N GLY A 106 19.08 0.76 22.34
CA GLY A 106 20.24 1.53 22.79
C GLY A 106 20.35 2.87 22.08
N ILE A 107 20.91 3.85 22.79
CA ILE A 107 21.31 5.13 22.21
C ILE A 107 22.66 4.94 21.52
N ILE A 108 22.66 5.10 20.21
CA ILE A 108 23.82 4.87 19.34
C ILE A 108 24.52 6.17 18.92
N PHE A 109 23.84 7.30 19.09
CA PHE A 109 24.38 8.62 18.80
C PHE A 109 23.77 9.66 19.76
N VAL A 110 24.60 10.59 20.18
CA VAL A 110 24.22 11.86 20.82
C VAL A 110 25.05 12.97 20.20
N ASP A 111 24.55 14.19 20.17
CA ASP A 111 25.34 15.34 19.73
C ASP A 111 26.44 15.72 20.73
N ASN A 112 27.67 15.75 20.24
CA ASN A 112 28.85 16.13 21.02
C ASN A 112 29.13 17.64 20.99
N GLU A 113 28.44 18.40 20.13
CA GLU A 113 28.62 19.85 20.00
C GLU A 113 27.92 20.63 21.11
N THR A 114 26.91 20.03 21.78
CA THR A 114 26.25 20.64 22.92
C THR A 114 27.11 20.63 24.18
N PRO A 115 27.23 21.78 24.88
CA PRO A 115 27.85 21.86 26.20
C PRO A 115 27.32 20.80 27.17
N ILE A 116 28.19 20.29 28.05
CA ILE A 116 27.92 19.16 28.95
C ILE A 116 26.77 19.44 29.93
N ASP A 117 26.56 20.71 30.27
CA ASP A 117 25.51 21.22 31.16
C ASP A 117 24.16 21.40 30.47
N GLN A 118 24.08 21.21 29.14
CA GLN A 118 22.84 21.34 28.36
C GLN A 118 22.27 19.98 27.93
N PRO A 119 20.94 19.89 27.72
CA PRO A 119 20.33 18.69 27.13
C PRO A 119 20.88 18.43 25.72
N TYR A 120 20.86 17.17 25.31
CA TYR A 120 21.21 16.77 23.94
C TYR A 120 20.20 17.40 22.96
N GLN A 121 20.66 17.85 21.78
CA GLN A 121 19.75 18.30 20.73
C GLN A 121 19.42 17.20 19.73
N TRP A 122 20.31 16.20 19.59
CA TRP A 122 20.14 15.11 18.64
C TRP A 122 20.49 13.79 19.29
N ILE A 123 19.62 12.79 19.11
CA ILE A 123 19.89 11.41 19.50
C ILE A 123 19.48 10.47 18.38
N ALA A 124 20.19 9.35 18.26
CA ALA A 124 19.70 8.22 17.49
C ALA A 124 19.55 7.00 18.40
N THR A 125 18.40 6.36 18.30
CA THR A 125 18.07 5.14 19.04
C THR A 125 18.05 3.96 18.08
N MET A 126 18.43 2.78 18.57
CA MET A 126 18.43 1.55 17.80
C MET A 126 17.70 0.45 18.55
N PHE A 127 16.71 -0.16 17.90
CA PHE A 127 15.84 -1.19 18.45
C PHE A 127 16.21 -2.56 17.91
N SER A 128 16.18 -3.57 18.78
CA SER A 128 16.31 -4.97 18.35
C SER A 128 14.99 -5.45 17.75
N SER A 129 15.08 -6.43 16.84
CA SER A 129 13.88 -7.05 16.28
C SER A 129 13.12 -7.81 17.36
N THR A 130 11.80 -7.62 17.40
CA THR A 130 10.89 -8.41 18.23
C THR A 130 9.99 -9.27 17.35
N LEU A 131 9.13 -10.09 17.95
CA LEU A 131 8.08 -10.83 17.24
C LEU A 131 7.11 -9.93 16.45
N PHE A 132 7.03 -8.64 16.79
CA PHE A 132 6.02 -7.71 16.26
C PHE A 132 6.62 -6.48 15.56
N THR A 133 7.91 -6.21 15.75
CA THR A 133 8.59 -5.05 15.18
C THR A 133 9.91 -5.48 14.57
N ASP A 134 10.17 -5.08 13.32
CA ASP A 134 11.49 -5.24 12.72
C ASP A 134 12.52 -4.40 13.53
N ALA A 135 13.79 -4.79 13.47
CA ALA A 135 14.87 -3.97 14.02
C ALA A 135 15.00 -2.66 13.23
N GLY A 136 15.38 -1.58 13.89
CA GLY A 136 15.49 -0.29 13.22
C GLY A 136 16.08 0.81 14.07
N VAL A 137 16.17 2.00 13.47
CA VAL A 137 16.80 3.20 14.03
C VAL A 137 15.83 4.36 13.92
N ASP A 138 15.68 5.13 15.00
CA ASP A 138 15.04 6.44 14.99
C ASP A 138 16.10 7.53 15.16
N LEU A 139 16.05 8.56 14.31
CA LEU A 139 16.79 9.80 14.48
C LEU A 139 15.83 10.86 15.03
N MET A 140 16.20 11.43 16.18
CA MET A 140 15.33 12.29 16.95
C MET A 140 16.00 13.63 17.27
N THR A 141 15.19 14.68 17.38
CA THR A 141 15.70 16.00 17.75
C THR A 141 14.81 16.74 18.73
N GLN A 142 15.43 17.56 19.58
CA GLN A 142 14.79 18.64 20.32
C GLN A 142 14.92 20.01 19.62
N TYR A 143 15.71 20.08 18.53
CA TYR A 143 16.02 21.33 17.80
C TYR A 143 14.76 22.06 17.33
N LEU A 144 13.72 21.35 16.89
CA LEU A 144 12.50 21.99 16.40
C LEU A 144 11.78 22.78 17.50
N THR A 145 11.61 22.18 18.67
CA THR A 145 11.04 22.83 19.85
C THR A 145 11.90 24.02 20.27
N ARG A 146 13.22 23.83 20.37
CA ARG A 146 14.14 24.91 20.75
C ARG A 146 14.23 26.03 19.71
N LYS A 147 14.10 25.73 18.42
CA LYS A 147 14.04 26.73 17.33
C LYS A 147 12.80 27.59 17.48
N GLN A 148 11.68 26.99 17.86
CA GLN A 148 10.44 27.71 18.15
C GLN A 148 10.59 28.57 19.40
N GLU A 149 11.09 28.02 20.50
CA GLU A 149 11.38 28.79 21.73
C GLU A 149 12.35 29.95 21.48
N PHE A 150 13.42 29.72 20.73
CA PHE A 150 14.39 30.76 20.35
C PHE A 150 13.74 31.83 19.48
N ARG A 151 12.86 31.45 18.55
CA ARG A 151 12.12 32.41 17.73
C ARG A 151 11.15 33.24 18.57
N ASP A 152 10.43 32.61 19.48
CA ASP A 152 9.51 33.30 20.41
C ASP A 152 10.28 34.27 21.32
N GLU A 153 11.47 33.88 21.76
CA GLU A 153 12.41 34.74 22.49
C GLU A 153 12.85 35.95 21.65
N GLN A 154 13.26 35.75 20.40
CA GLN A 154 13.64 36.85 19.49
C GLN A 154 12.47 37.81 19.25
N ILE A 155 11.26 37.29 19.07
CA ILE A 155 10.05 38.10 18.95
C ILE A 155 9.82 38.90 20.23
N ARG A 156 9.99 38.30 21.42
CA ARG A 156 9.86 39.00 22.69
C ARG A 156 10.86 40.15 22.82
N ILE A 157 12.14 39.89 22.52
CA ILE A 157 13.21 40.90 22.55
C ILE A 157 12.92 42.02 21.53
N ALA A 158 12.51 41.67 20.32
CA ALA A 158 12.15 42.65 19.28
C ALA A 158 10.91 43.47 19.67
N THR A 159 9.95 42.87 20.38
CA THR A 159 8.78 43.56 20.94
C THR A 159 9.21 44.60 21.98
N GLU A 160 10.06 44.19 22.93
CA GLU A 160 10.59 45.08 23.98
C GLU A 160 11.41 46.24 23.38
N ASN A 161 12.15 46.00 22.30
CA ASN A 161 12.95 47.02 21.61
C ASN A 161 12.17 47.83 20.55
N GLY A 162 10.93 47.46 20.24
CA GLY A 162 10.11 48.11 19.22
C GLY A 162 10.67 47.97 17.79
N THR A 163 11.39 46.89 17.49
CA THR A 163 12.03 46.64 16.18
C THR A 163 11.26 45.68 15.27
N LEU A 164 10.06 45.26 15.69
CA LEU A 164 9.18 44.42 14.88
C LEU A 164 8.79 45.11 13.57
N GLN A 165 8.60 44.30 12.54
CA GLN A 165 8.22 44.73 11.20
C GLN A 165 6.76 44.40 10.92
N THR A 166 6.15 45.16 10.01
CA THR A 166 4.79 44.92 9.54
C THR A 166 4.80 44.53 8.07
N CYS A 167 4.03 43.50 7.72
CA CYS A 167 3.88 43.08 6.34
C CYS A 167 2.85 43.94 5.58
N ASP A 168 3.23 44.48 4.43
CA ASP A 168 2.36 45.29 3.57
C ASP A 168 1.19 44.51 2.94
N CYS A 169 1.21 43.16 2.98
CA CYS A 169 0.18 42.31 2.40
C CYS A 169 -0.82 41.75 3.42
N CYS A 170 -0.35 41.15 4.50
CA CYS A 170 -1.22 40.52 5.51
C CYS A 170 -1.44 41.39 6.76
N CYS A 171 -0.75 42.52 6.86
CA CYS A 171 -0.78 43.41 8.03
C CYS A 171 -0.39 42.74 9.36
N ASP A 172 0.34 41.60 9.29
CA ASP A 172 0.95 40.99 10.47
C ASP A 172 2.10 41.88 10.95
N ASP A 173 2.06 42.29 12.21
CA ASP A 173 2.97 43.21 12.88
C ASP A 173 3.93 42.52 13.87
N GLN A 174 3.90 41.18 13.95
CA GLN A 174 4.75 40.37 14.84
C GLN A 174 5.90 39.70 14.09
N LEU A 175 6.47 40.39 13.10
CA LEU A 175 7.49 39.82 12.22
C LEU A 175 8.89 40.33 12.55
N LEU A 176 9.87 39.43 12.51
CA LEU A 176 11.28 39.79 12.58
C LEU A 176 11.75 40.32 11.23
N ASP A 177 12.86 41.06 11.22
CA ASP A 177 13.44 41.59 9.98
C ASP A 177 13.81 40.47 8.99
N ASP A 178 14.31 39.35 9.50
CA ASP A 178 14.64 38.14 8.71
C ASP A 178 13.40 37.51 8.03
N ASP A 179 12.20 37.74 8.55
CA ASP A 179 10.95 37.26 7.95
C ASP A 179 10.47 38.15 6.80
N MET A 180 11.14 39.29 6.57
CA MET A 180 10.75 40.30 5.59
C MET A 180 11.66 40.26 4.36
N ILE A 181 11.05 40.26 3.18
CA ILE A 181 11.73 40.43 1.91
C ILE A 181 11.37 41.78 1.33
N SER A 182 12.39 42.50 0.88
CA SER A 182 12.23 43.80 0.24
C SER A 182 12.49 43.66 -1.27
N CYS A 183 11.62 44.23 -2.10
CA CYS A 183 11.91 44.39 -3.54
C CYS A 183 12.81 45.61 -3.78
N ASP A 184 13.34 45.77 -5.00
CA ASP A 184 14.18 46.92 -5.38
C ASP A 184 13.49 48.29 -5.21
N ASN A 185 12.16 48.31 -5.24
CA ASN A 185 11.35 49.51 -4.99
C ASN A 185 10.96 49.69 -3.50
N ASN A 186 11.67 49.03 -2.58
CA ASN A 186 11.49 49.10 -1.11
C ASN A 186 10.13 48.63 -0.55
N HIS A 187 9.26 47.99 -1.34
CA HIS A 187 8.07 47.30 -0.80
C HIS A 187 8.51 46.09 0.03
N ARG A 188 7.91 45.90 1.22
CA ARG A 188 8.33 44.86 2.18
C ARG A 188 7.19 43.90 2.47
N PHE A 189 7.41 42.62 2.18
CA PHE A 189 6.43 41.56 2.42
C PHE A 189 7.05 40.43 3.20
N CYS A 190 6.26 39.77 4.03
CA CYS A 190 6.72 38.59 4.73
C CYS A 190 6.96 37.43 3.76
N GLN A 191 7.92 36.56 4.10
CA GLN A 191 8.26 35.37 3.32
C GLN A 191 7.03 34.48 3.02
N SER A 192 6.09 34.37 3.96
CA SER A 192 4.88 33.56 3.80
C SER A 192 3.92 34.15 2.77
N CYS A 193 3.73 35.48 2.73
CA CYS A 193 2.91 36.12 1.71
C CYS A 193 3.48 35.92 0.31
N ILE A 194 4.79 36.12 0.13
CA ILE A 194 5.45 35.91 -1.17
C ILE A 194 5.37 34.44 -1.59
N ARG A 195 5.67 33.51 -0.66
CA ARG A 195 5.53 32.07 -0.91
C ARG A 195 4.11 31.75 -1.38
N ASN A 196 3.09 32.11 -0.60
CA ASN A 196 1.70 31.79 -0.92
C ASN A 196 1.25 32.40 -2.24
N TYR A 197 1.68 33.62 -2.56
CA TYR A 197 1.41 34.26 -3.85
C TYR A 197 1.98 33.42 -5.01
N ILE A 198 3.25 33.04 -4.93
CA ILE A 198 3.92 32.22 -5.96
C ILE A 198 3.30 30.83 -6.06
N GLU A 199 3.07 30.16 -4.92
CA GLU A 199 2.48 28.82 -4.88
C GLU A 199 1.07 28.80 -5.47
N ASN A 200 0.22 29.75 -5.08
CA ASN A 200 -1.14 29.81 -5.58
C ASN A 200 -1.20 30.18 -7.07
N GLY A 201 -0.40 31.14 -7.52
CA GLY A 201 -0.34 31.51 -8.93
C GLY A 201 0.18 30.37 -9.81
N PHE A 202 1.21 29.65 -9.35
CA PHE A 202 1.72 28.49 -10.09
C PHE A 202 0.71 27.32 -10.12
N ILE A 203 0.15 26.95 -8.97
CA ILE A 203 -0.72 25.77 -8.85
C ILE A 203 -2.09 26.03 -9.48
N SER A 204 -2.66 27.22 -9.31
CA SER A 204 -4.03 27.52 -9.73
C SER A 204 -4.09 28.07 -11.16
N ASN A 205 -3.18 28.99 -11.49
CA ASN A 205 -3.23 29.73 -12.76
C ASN A 205 -2.17 29.25 -13.77
N GLY A 206 -1.20 28.44 -13.34
CA GLY A 206 -0.10 28.00 -14.19
C GLY A 206 0.91 29.11 -14.51
N GLU A 207 0.96 30.17 -13.70
CA GLU A 207 1.88 31.29 -13.86
C GLU A 207 3.33 30.86 -13.64
N CYS A 208 4.26 31.41 -14.42
CA CYS A 208 5.68 31.04 -14.38
C CYS A 208 6.58 32.20 -13.92
N PHE A 209 6.12 33.43 -14.10
CA PHE A 209 6.85 34.66 -13.81
C PHE A 209 6.05 35.46 -12.79
N PHE A 210 6.71 35.86 -11.70
CA PHE A 210 6.05 36.44 -10.54
C PHE A 210 6.61 37.81 -10.23
N THR A 211 5.78 38.84 -10.37
CA THR A 211 6.12 40.20 -9.97
C THR A 211 5.83 40.46 -8.49
N CYS A 212 6.40 41.54 -7.97
CA CYS A 212 6.13 42.09 -6.64
C CYS A 212 4.63 42.12 -6.32
N LEU A 213 4.27 41.81 -5.06
CA LEU A 213 2.87 41.82 -4.60
C LEU A 213 2.21 43.20 -4.70
N ASN A 214 2.98 44.29 -4.74
CA ASN A 214 2.42 45.61 -4.99
C ASN A 214 2.02 45.74 -6.48
N PRO A 215 0.74 46.01 -6.82
CA PRO A 215 0.25 46.07 -8.21
C PRO A 215 0.94 47.11 -9.09
N THR A 216 1.53 48.14 -8.50
CA THR A 216 2.23 49.21 -9.24
C THR A 216 3.70 48.87 -9.54
N CYS A 217 4.22 47.80 -8.94
CA CYS A 217 5.61 47.40 -9.02
C CYS A 217 5.79 46.28 -10.06
N LYS A 218 6.69 46.49 -11.03
CA LYS A 218 7.02 45.49 -12.07
C LYS A 218 8.27 44.66 -11.75
N TYR A 219 8.81 44.80 -10.55
CA TYR A 219 9.98 44.01 -10.14
C TYR A 219 9.61 42.52 -10.14
N GLU A 220 10.40 41.69 -10.81
CA GLU A 220 10.19 40.25 -10.89
C GLU A 220 11.06 39.54 -9.84
N TYR A 221 10.47 38.60 -9.10
CA TYR A 221 11.21 37.84 -8.11
C TYR A 221 12.23 36.92 -8.80
N SER A 222 13.46 36.90 -8.27
CA SER A 222 14.52 36.07 -8.84
C SER A 222 14.31 34.58 -8.52
N THR A 223 14.81 33.71 -9.39
CA THR A 223 14.79 32.25 -9.18
C THR A 223 15.55 31.83 -7.91
N SER A 224 16.58 32.58 -7.54
CA SER A 224 17.31 32.38 -6.28
C SER A 224 16.41 32.58 -5.06
N LEU A 225 15.59 33.64 -5.05
CA LEU A 225 14.63 33.87 -3.98
C LEU A 225 13.56 32.77 -3.94
N MET A 226 13.03 32.38 -5.11
CA MET A 226 12.06 31.29 -5.21
C MET A 226 12.61 29.96 -4.67
N SER A 227 13.90 29.67 -4.92
CA SER A 227 14.56 28.45 -4.43
C SER A 227 14.66 28.39 -2.91
N GLN A 228 14.76 29.54 -2.25
CA GLN A 228 14.84 29.64 -0.79
C GLN A 228 13.45 29.54 -0.15
N LEU A 229 12.42 30.07 -0.82
CA LEU A 229 11.06 30.15 -0.28
C LEU A 229 10.23 28.88 -0.51
N LEU A 230 10.39 28.25 -1.68
CA LEU A 230 9.54 27.14 -2.12
C LEU A 230 10.12 25.80 -1.70
N ALA A 231 9.24 24.81 -1.49
CA ALA A 231 9.67 23.44 -1.32
C ALA A 231 10.48 22.95 -2.55
N PRO A 232 11.56 22.17 -2.38
CA PRO A 232 12.42 21.74 -3.50
C PRO A 232 11.68 21.05 -4.64
N THR A 233 10.64 20.27 -4.31
CA THR A 233 9.79 19.58 -5.30
C THR A 233 8.94 20.53 -6.13
N LEU A 234 8.41 21.58 -5.50
CA LEU A 234 7.62 22.60 -6.18
C LEU A 234 8.50 23.49 -7.04
N PHE A 235 9.64 23.94 -6.49
CA PHE A 235 10.63 24.72 -7.22
C PHE A 235 11.13 23.98 -8.47
N SER A 236 11.41 22.68 -8.37
CA SER A 236 11.82 21.86 -9.52
C SER A 236 10.77 21.85 -10.64
N ARG A 237 9.48 21.75 -10.28
CA ARG A 237 8.38 21.80 -11.26
C ARG A 237 8.21 23.19 -11.87
N LEU A 238 8.39 24.24 -11.07
CA LEU A 238 8.34 25.62 -11.54
C LEU A 238 9.44 25.88 -12.57
N ILE A 239 10.69 25.47 -12.31
CA ILE A 239 11.81 25.63 -13.25
C ILE A 239 11.54 24.91 -14.57
N ILE A 240 11.03 23.68 -14.51
CA ILE A 240 10.59 22.94 -15.71
C ILE A 240 9.58 23.76 -16.52
N LYS A 241 8.60 24.37 -15.83
CA LYS A 241 7.54 25.13 -16.49
C LYS A 241 8.06 26.45 -17.08
N ILE A 242 8.93 27.15 -16.36
CA ILE A 242 9.65 28.33 -16.86
C ILE A 242 10.41 27.98 -18.13
N GLN A 243 11.18 26.89 -18.12
CA GLN A 243 11.92 26.43 -19.30
C GLN A 243 11.00 26.13 -20.49
N GLN A 244 9.85 25.50 -20.25
CA GLN A 244 8.84 25.25 -21.29
C GLN A 244 8.31 26.56 -21.90
N GLU A 245 8.04 27.54 -21.06
CA GLU A 245 7.51 28.83 -21.48
C GLU A 245 8.57 29.66 -22.23
N GLU A 246 9.82 29.65 -21.78
CA GLU A 246 10.95 30.26 -22.48
C GLU A 246 11.14 29.67 -23.88
N LEU A 247 11.08 28.34 -24.00
CA LEU A 247 11.15 27.65 -25.30
C LEU A 247 9.98 28.03 -26.20
N ARG A 248 8.77 28.15 -25.63
CA ARG A 248 7.57 28.61 -26.35
C ARG A 248 7.74 30.03 -26.88
N LEU A 249 8.28 30.93 -26.04
CA LEU A 249 8.53 32.33 -26.40
C LEU A 249 9.67 32.48 -27.41
N ALA A 250 10.67 31.59 -27.37
CA ALA A 250 11.76 31.57 -28.35
C ALA A 250 11.30 31.23 -29.78
N ASN A 251 10.12 30.61 -29.93
CA ASN A 251 9.48 30.29 -31.21
C ASN A 251 10.44 29.60 -32.20
N ILE A 252 11.13 28.56 -31.72
CA ILE A 252 12.15 27.83 -32.48
C ILE A 252 11.46 27.06 -33.63
N PRO A 253 11.89 27.24 -34.91
CA PRO A 253 11.31 26.54 -36.04
C PRO A 253 11.42 25.02 -35.89
N ASN A 254 10.35 24.30 -36.25
CA ASN A 254 10.28 22.84 -36.24
C ASN A 254 10.55 22.17 -34.87
N PHE A 255 10.50 22.93 -33.78
CA PHE A 255 10.61 22.38 -32.43
C PHE A 255 9.31 21.70 -32.01
N GLU A 256 9.40 20.44 -31.61
CA GLU A 256 8.30 19.69 -31.04
C GLU A 256 8.67 19.13 -29.66
N GLN A 257 7.69 19.13 -28.75
CA GLN A 257 7.85 18.63 -27.39
C GLN A 257 7.03 17.37 -27.15
N CYS A 258 7.62 16.42 -26.42
CA CYS A 258 6.97 15.22 -25.96
C CYS A 258 5.72 15.55 -25.13
N LYS A 259 4.62 14.81 -25.33
CA LYS A 259 3.37 15.00 -24.57
C LYS A 259 3.41 14.42 -23.16
N TYR A 260 4.44 13.63 -22.83
CA TYR A 260 4.53 12.90 -21.56
C TYR A 260 5.71 13.31 -20.67
N CYS A 261 6.64 14.12 -21.18
CA CYS A 261 7.77 14.62 -20.39
C CYS A 261 8.28 15.95 -20.98
N THR A 262 9.35 16.49 -20.41
CA THR A 262 9.90 17.80 -20.78
C THR A 262 10.77 17.78 -22.04
N PHE A 263 11.11 16.59 -22.55
CA PHE A 263 11.96 16.43 -23.73
C PHE A 263 11.34 17.10 -24.96
N GLY A 264 12.14 17.92 -25.65
CA GLY A 264 11.79 18.47 -26.95
C GLY A 264 12.97 18.39 -27.91
N THR A 265 12.66 18.28 -29.19
CA THR A 265 13.65 18.19 -30.26
C THR A 265 13.13 18.88 -31.51
N ILE A 266 14.06 19.28 -32.37
CA ILE A 266 13.72 19.78 -33.71
C ILE A 266 13.50 18.57 -34.61
N ILE A 267 12.39 18.57 -35.35
CA ILE A 267 12.10 17.53 -36.35
C ILE A 267 12.36 18.12 -37.73
N GLU A 268 13.42 17.65 -38.38
CA GLU A 268 13.85 18.15 -39.68
C GLU A 268 12.89 17.73 -40.81
N ASP A 269 12.33 16.51 -40.72
CA ASP A 269 11.41 15.95 -41.71
C ASP A 269 9.95 16.33 -41.40
N PRO A 270 9.30 17.17 -42.23
CA PRO A 270 7.89 17.51 -42.06
C PRO A 270 6.95 16.31 -42.23
N ASP A 271 7.36 15.29 -42.97
CA ASP A 271 6.53 14.12 -43.31
C ASP A 271 6.57 13.03 -42.23
N GLU A 272 7.51 13.11 -41.27
CA GLU A 272 7.56 12.18 -40.15
C GLU A 272 6.24 12.27 -39.36
N ARG A 273 5.55 11.14 -39.15
CA ARG A 273 4.22 11.13 -38.48
C ARG A 273 4.30 10.79 -36.99
N VAL A 274 5.46 10.32 -36.53
CA VAL A 274 5.67 9.80 -35.18
C VAL A 274 6.76 10.62 -34.50
N PHE A 275 6.44 11.18 -33.34
CA PHE A 275 7.41 11.79 -32.44
C PHE A 275 8.01 10.68 -31.58
N ARG A 276 9.34 10.53 -31.60
CA ARG A 276 10.07 9.59 -30.74
C ARG A 276 10.78 10.35 -29.62
N CYS A 277 10.36 10.10 -28.39
CA CYS A 277 11.00 10.71 -27.23
C CYS A 277 12.37 10.07 -26.96
N LEU A 278 13.45 10.87 -26.95
CA LEU A 278 14.80 10.37 -26.66
C LEU A 278 15.19 10.48 -25.18
N ASN A 279 14.28 10.93 -24.33
CA ASN A 279 14.48 10.84 -22.89
C ASN A 279 14.46 9.36 -22.46
N GLN A 280 15.57 8.89 -21.88
CA GLN A 280 15.78 7.50 -21.48
C GLN A 280 14.75 6.97 -20.48
N GLU A 281 14.15 7.86 -19.68
CA GLU A 281 13.09 7.48 -18.74
C GLU A 281 11.70 7.40 -19.39
N CYS A 282 11.51 8.09 -20.53
CA CYS A 282 10.21 8.19 -21.18
C CYS A 282 10.07 7.23 -22.35
N LEU A 283 10.93 7.35 -23.37
CA LEU A 283 10.98 6.53 -24.59
C LEU A 283 9.64 6.29 -25.33
N LYS A 284 8.60 7.08 -25.02
CA LYS A 284 7.28 6.95 -25.65
C LYS A 284 7.31 7.46 -27.08
N GLU A 285 6.56 6.78 -27.93
CA GLU A 285 6.27 7.21 -29.30
C GLU A 285 4.83 7.73 -29.38
N THR A 286 4.65 8.91 -29.96
CA THR A 286 3.34 9.55 -30.13
C THR A 286 3.09 9.97 -31.57
N CYS A 287 1.85 9.94 -32.02
CA CYS A 287 1.47 10.52 -33.29
C CYS A 287 1.62 12.05 -33.24
N ARG A 288 2.34 12.65 -34.20
CA ARG A 288 2.51 14.13 -34.31
C ARG A 288 1.20 14.86 -34.61
N ALA A 289 0.26 14.20 -35.30
CA ALA A 289 -0.99 14.80 -35.72
C ALA A 289 -2.05 14.86 -34.59
N CYS A 290 -2.21 13.78 -33.82
CA CYS A 290 -3.23 13.72 -32.77
C CYS A 290 -2.68 13.69 -31.34
N GLY A 291 -1.39 13.45 -31.13
CA GLY A 291 -0.75 13.37 -29.82
C GLY A 291 -0.97 12.07 -29.04
N GLU A 292 -1.80 11.16 -29.55
CA GLU A 292 -2.04 9.85 -28.94
C GLU A 292 -0.85 8.89 -29.11
N PRO A 293 -0.76 7.79 -28.32
CA PRO A 293 0.28 6.78 -28.49
C PRO A 293 0.38 6.30 -29.94
N ASN A 294 1.59 5.97 -30.38
CA ASN A 294 1.82 5.49 -31.75
C ASN A 294 0.85 4.37 -32.13
N HIS A 295 0.03 4.61 -33.14
CA HIS A 295 -1.08 3.77 -33.54
C HIS A 295 -1.03 3.41 -35.03
N ILE A 296 0.11 3.63 -35.72
CA ILE A 296 0.27 3.20 -37.11
C ILE A 296 0.14 1.67 -37.16
N PRO A 297 -0.72 1.10 -38.04
CA PRO A 297 -1.28 1.69 -39.26
C PRO A 297 -2.67 2.34 -39.16
N LEU A 298 -3.28 2.43 -37.97
CA LEU A 298 -4.61 3.04 -37.78
C LEU A 298 -4.58 4.54 -38.08
N ARG A 299 -5.67 5.07 -38.63
CA ARG A 299 -5.85 6.51 -38.83
C ARG A 299 -6.24 7.19 -37.51
N CYS A 300 -5.89 8.46 -37.34
CA CYS A 300 -6.12 9.19 -36.07
C CYS A 300 -7.61 9.26 -35.66
N ASP A 301 -8.53 9.17 -36.61
CA ASP A 301 -9.97 9.14 -36.37
C ASP A 301 -10.50 7.78 -35.93
N GLU A 302 -9.75 6.70 -36.15
CA GLU A 302 -10.11 5.34 -35.69
C GLU A 302 -9.68 5.08 -34.24
N VAL A 303 -8.78 5.92 -33.72
CA VAL A 303 -8.23 5.79 -32.36
C VAL A 303 -9.23 6.34 -31.36
N GLU A 304 -9.56 5.54 -30.33
CA GLU A 304 -10.32 6.00 -29.18
C GLU A 304 -9.49 7.05 -28.42
N LYS A 305 -10.01 8.27 -28.32
CA LYS A 305 -9.33 9.35 -27.60
C LYS A 305 -9.42 9.13 -26.09
N LYS A 306 -8.51 9.74 -25.34
CA LYS A 306 -8.51 9.62 -23.87
C LYS A 306 -9.86 10.00 -23.23
N ASP A 307 -10.48 11.09 -23.66
CA ASP A 307 -11.76 11.53 -23.07
C ASP A 307 -12.91 10.54 -23.37
N GLU A 308 -12.89 9.92 -24.56
CA GLU A 308 -13.82 8.85 -24.93
C GLU A 308 -13.64 7.63 -24.01
N LEU A 309 -12.37 7.24 -23.78
CA LEU A 309 -12.00 6.14 -22.88
C LEU A 309 -12.42 6.40 -21.43
N ASP A 310 -12.17 7.62 -20.91
CA ASP A 310 -12.47 7.99 -19.54
C ASP A 310 -13.98 7.98 -19.28
N MET A 311 -14.78 8.57 -20.20
CA MET A 311 -16.24 8.55 -20.12
C MET A 311 -16.79 7.12 -20.22
N ARG A 312 -16.31 6.33 -21.18
CA ARG A 312 -16.73 4.93 -21.35
C ARG A 312 -16.43 4.11 -20.10
N THR A 313 -15.21 4.20 -19.58
CA THR A 313 -14.77 3.45 -18.39
C THR A 313 -15.59 3.84 -17.16
N PHE A 314 -15.89 5.13 -17.00
CA PHE A 314 -16.77 5.61 -15.92
C PHE A 314 -18.16 4.98 -15.99
N ILE A 315 -18.77 4.98 -17.18
CA ILE A 315 -20.09 4.40 -17.41
C ILE A 315 -20.07 2.87 -17.18
N GLU A 316 -19.10 2.15 -17.75
CA GLU A 316 -18.95 0.70 -17.57
C GLU A 316 -18.83 0.29 -16.10
N ASN A 317 -18.08 1.05 -15.30
CA ASN A 317 -17.94 0.81 -13.87
C ASN A 317 -19.27 1.00 -13.14
N ARG A 318 -20.02 2.07 -13.43
CA ARG A 318 -21.32 2.33 -12.80
C ARG A 318 -22.38 1.28 -13.16
N VAL A 319 -22.42 0.88 -14.42
CA VAL A 319 -23.30 -0.20 -14.91
C VAL A 319 -22.95 -1.52 -14.21
N SER A 320 -21.66 -1.83 -14.06
CA SER A 320 -21.20 -3.02 -13.34
C SER A 320 -21.55 -2.99 -11.85
N GLU A 321 -21.42 -1.84 -11.21
CA GLU A 321 -21.79 -1.65 -9.80
C GLU A 321 -23.29 -1.82 -9.53
N ALA A 322 -24.14 -1.46 -10.48
CA ALA A 322 -25.60 -1.55 -10.34
C ALA A 322 -26.07 -2.99 -10.08
N MET A 323 -25.41 -3.99 -10.70
CA MET A 323 -25.70 -5.42 -10.54
C MET A 323 -25.23 -5.99 -9.18
N ILE A 324 -24.29 -5.32 -8.52
CA ILE A 324 -23.65 -5.84 -7.31
C ILE A 324 -24.48 -5.49 -6.08
N ARG A 325 -24.74 -6.50 -5.25
CA ARG A 325 -25.35 -6.37 -3.93
C ARG A 325 -24.28 -6.40 -2.84
N VAL A 326 -24.60 -5.77 -1.72
CA VAL A 326 -23.70 -5.65 -0.57
C VAL A 326 -24.44 -6.14 0.67
N CYS A 327 -23.82 -7.05 1.42
CA CYS A 327 -24.39 -7.51 2.69
C CYS A 327 -24.54 -6.34 3.66
N TYR A 328 -25.76 -6.10 4.16
CA TYR A 328 -26.02 -4.97 5.07
C TYR A 328 -25.16 -5.04 6.36
N LYS A 329 -24.80 -6.24 6.82
CA LYS A 329 -24.05 -6.50 8.05
C LYS A 329 -22.53 -6.47 7.87
N CYS A 330 -21.97 -7.35 7.02
CA CYS A 330 -20.50 -7.48 6.88
C CYS A 330 -19.92 -6.79 5.64
N LYS A 331 -20.77 -6.16 4.81
CA LYS A 331 -20.39 -5.45 3.58
C LYS A 331 -19.73 -6.31 2.49
N GLN A 332 -19.81 -7.64 2.58
CA GLN A 332 -19.38 -8.53 1.50
C GLN A 332 -20.19 -8.26 0.22
N ARG A 333 -19.49 -8.07 -0.91
CA ARG A 333 -20.08 -7.88 -2.23
C ARG A 333 -20.44 -9.22 -2.86
N PHE A 334 -21.59 -9.30 -3.53
CA PHE A 334 -22.03 -10.48 -4.25
C PHE A 334 -23.04 -10.10 -5.34
N TYR A 335 -23.19 -10.96 -6.34
CA TYR A 335 -24.26 -10.90 -7.32
C TYR A 335 -24.77 -12.31 -7.56
N LYS A 336 -25.90 -12.46 -8.22
CA LYS A 336 -26.41 -13.77 -8.63
C LYS A 336 -26.84 -13.74 -10.09
N LEU A 337 -26.88 -14.90 -10.71
CA LEU A 337 -27.38 -15.05 -12.08
C LEU A 337 -28.80 -15.66 -12.11
N GLU A 338 -29.11 -16.52 -11.14
CA GLU A 338 -30.38 -17.25 -11.08
C GLU A 338 -30.71 -17.68 -9.63
N GLY A 339 -31.86 -18.32 -9.43
CA GLY A 339 -32.28 -18.90 -8.15
C GLY A 339 -33.03 -17.95 -7.21
N CYS A 340 -33.22 -18.39 -5.96
CA CYS A 340 -34.04 -17.71 -4.96
C CYS A 340 -33.54 -16.28 -4.61
N ASN A 341 -34.45 -15.34 -4.41
CA ASN A 341 -34.15 -13.95 -4.01
C ASN A 341 -33.85 -13.77 -2.51
N LYS A 342 -33.99 -14.82 -1.69
CA LYS A 342 -33.56 -14.85 -0.29
C LYS A 342 -32.06 -15.16 -0.23
N MET A 343 -31.25 -14.16 0.08
CA MET A 343 -29.80 -14.31 0.18
C MET A 343 -29.37 -14.47 1.63
N THR A 344 -28.54 -15.49 1.91
CA THR A 344 -27.90 -15.67 3.22
C THR A 344 -26.40 -15.44 3.06
N CYS A 345 -25.87 -14.45 3.75
CA CYS A 345 -24.44 -14.18 3.77
C CYS A 345 -23.72 -15.15 4.71
N ALA A 346 -22.43 -15.41 4.46
CA ALA A 346 -21.57 -16.24 5.33
C ALA A 346 -21.51 -15.73 6.79
N CYS A 347 -21.77 -14.44 7.04
CA CYS A 347 -21.85 -13.88 8.40
C CYS A 347 -23.20 -14.13 9.12
N GLY A 348 -24.10 -14.90 8.50
CA GLY A 348 -25.41 -15.28 9.03
C GLY A 348 -26.54 -14.28 8.78
N ALA A 349 -26.26 -13.12 8.16
CA ALA A 349 -27.29 -12.14 7.78
C ALA A 349 -28.12 -12.64 6.59
N SER A 350 -29.44 -12.44 6.65
CA SER A 350 -30.37 -12.74 5.55
C SER A 350 -30.93 -11.44 4.97
N MET A 351 -30.94 -11.31 3.65
CA MET A 351 -31.44 -10.12 2.95
C MET A 351 -32.14 -10.46 1.63
N CYS A 352 -33.01 -9.57 1.18
CA CYS A 352 -33.64 -9.68 -0.13
C CYS A 352 -32.70 -9.19 -1.22
N TYR A 353 -32.53 -9.97 -2.29
CA TYR A 353 -31.71 -9.58 -3.44
C TYR A 353 -32.29 -8.37 -4.19
N VAL A 354 -33.62 -8.33 -4.32
CA VAL A 354 -34.36 -7.33 -5.09
C VAL A 354 -34.32 -5.95 -4.39
N CYS A 355 -34.89 -5.83 -3.19
CA CYS A 355 -34.97 -4.55 -2.48
C CYS A 355 -33.75 -4.21 -1.61
N ARG A 356 -32.78 -5.13 -1.45
CA ARG A 356 -31.55 -4.94 -0.66
C ARG A 356 -31.78 -4.82 0.87
N GLU A 357 -32.98 -5.06 1.36
CA GLU A 357 -33.33 -4.95 2.78
C GLU A 357 -33.04 -6.23 3.58
N PRO A 358 -32.77 -6.12 4.89
CA PRO A 358 -32.66 -7.27 5.78
C PRO A 358 -34.02 -7.99 5.90
N ILE A 359 -34.00 -9.31 5.90
CA ILE A 359 -35.22 -10.14 5.98
C ILE A 359 -35.05 -11.27 6.99
N HIS A 360 -36.18 -11.74 7.52
CA HIS A 360 -36.27 -12.94 8.34
C HIS A 360 -37.14 -13.97 7.63
N GLY A 361 -36.59 -15.15 7.37
CA GLY A 361 -37.34 -16.22 6.71
C GLY A 361 -37.79 -15.87 5.29
N TYR A 362 -39.01 -16.27 4.94
CA TYR A 362 -39.63 -16.03 3.63
C TYR A 362 -40.82 -15.05 3.69
N ASP A 363 -41.13 -14.51 4.87
CA ASP A 363 -42.32 -13.67 5.09
C ASP A 363 -42.31 -12.41 4.22
N HIS A 364 -41.11 -11.85 3.98
CA HIS A 364 -40.91 -10.72 3.07
C HIS A 364 -41.44 -10.97 1.65
N PHE A 365 -41.30 -12.19 1.13
CA PHE A 365 -41.72 -12.53 -0.24
C PHE A 365 -43.19 -12.91 -0.35
N ASN A 366 -43.81 -13.34 0.77
CA ASN A 366 -45.22 -13.72 0.80
C ASN A 366 -46.14 -12.50 0.95
N ASN A 367 -45.67 -11.44 1.61
CA ASN A 367 -46.46 -10.26 1.93
C ASN A 367 -46.16 -9.03 1.04
N ASN A 368 -45.11 -9.08 0.22
CA ASN A 368 -44.69 -7.96 -0.64
C ASN A 368 -44.86 -8.27 -2.12
N THR A 369 -45.81 -7.61 -2.78
CA THR A 369 -46.08 -7.80 -4.22
C THR A 369 -44.94 -7.34 -5.13
N LYS A 370 -44.00 -6.52 -4.61
CA LYS A 370 -42.84 -6.02 -5.36
C LYS A 370 -41.62 -6.94 -5.30
N CYS A 371 -41.57 -7.87 -4.35
CA CYS A 371 -40.40 -8.74 -4.13
C CYS A 371 -40.83 -10.20 -4.17
N GLY A 372 -40.83 -10.80 -5.36
CA GLY A 372 -41.14 -12.22 -5.53
C GLY A 372 -39.92 -13.10 -5.23
N ALA A 373 -40.10 -14.22 -4.52
CA ALA A 373 -39.00 -15.15 -4.20
C ALA A 373 -38.29 -15.71 -5.47
N ASN A 374 -39.03 -15.84 -6.56
CA ASN A 374 -38.58 -16.36 -7.86
C ASN A 374 -38.70 -15.33 -9.00
N MET A 375 -38.70 -14.03 -8.67
CA MET A 375 -38.71 -12.97 -9.68
C MET A 375 -37.47 -13.06 -10.56
N ASP A 376 -37.65 -12.84 -11.86
CA ASP A 376 -36.59 -12.88 -12.86
C ASP A 376 -35.56 -11.77 -12.60
N VAL A 377 -34.38 -12.21 -12.16
CA VAL A 377 -33.27 -11.31 -11.83
C VAL A 377 -32.48 -10.86 -13.05
N VAL A 378 -32.58 -11.57 -14.18
CA VAL A 378 -31.94 -11.15 -15.43
C VAL A 378 -32.63 -9.88 -15.93
N LYS A 379 -33.96 -9.88 -15.94
CA LYS A 379 -34.75 -8.69 -16.30
C LYS A 379 -34.51 -7.53 -15.34
N LEU A 380 -34.46 -7.81 -14.03
CA LEU A 380 -34.12 -6.80 -13.02
C LEU A 380 -32.74 -6.16 -13.28
N HIS A 381 -31.71 -6.98 -13.55
CA HIS A 381 -30.38 -6.45 -13.85
C HIS A 381 -30.36 -5.64 -15.13
N GLN A 382 -31.08 -6.06 -16.18
CA GLN A 382 -31.18 -5.28 -17.42
C GLN A 382 -31.78 -3.89 -17.15
N GLU A 383 -32.90 -3.82 -16.41
CA GLU A 383 -33.54 -2.55 -16.04
C GLU A 383 -32.61 -1.68 -15.18
N GLU A 384 -31.95 -2.25 -14.18
CA GLU A 384 -30.98 -1.52 -13.32
C GLU A 384 -29.75 -1.04 -14.10
N MET A 385 -29.24 -1.82 -15.04
CA MET A 385 -28.10 -1.44 -15.89
C MET A 385 -28.45 -0.27 -16.81
N HIS A 386 -29.65 -0.28 -17.41
CA HIS A 386 -30.14 0.81 -18.25
C HIS A 386 -30.30 2.11 -17.46
N LEU A 387 -30.92 2.03 -16.28
CA LEU A 387 -31.04 3.18 -15.39
C LEU A 387 -29.66 3.71 -14.96
N ALA A 388 -28.74 2.80 -14.59
CA ALA A 388 -27.38 3.17 -14.19
C ALA A 388 -26.58 3.80 -15.33
N TYR A 389 -26.79 3.37 -16.58
CA TYR A 389 -26.17 3.98 -17.76
C TYR A 389 -26.63 5.44 -17.91
N GLU A 390 -27.95 5.69 -17.93
CA GLU A 390 -28.51 7.03 -18.10
C GLU A 390 -28.09 7.97 -16.96
N GLU A 391 -28.15 7.48 -15.72
CA GLU A 391 -27.71 8.24 -14.55
C GLU A 391 -26.20 8.53 -14.60
N ALA A 392 -25.37 7.55 -14.95
CA ALA A 392 -23.93 7.73 -15.05
C ALA A 392 -23.56 8.72 -16.16
N LYS A 393 -24.19 8.62 -17.33
CA LYS A 393 -23.98 9.52 -18.46
C LYS A 393 -24.35 10.96 -18.09
N LYS A 394 -25.54 11.16 -17.50
CA LYS A 394 -25.98 12.48 -17.04
C LYS A 394 -25.02 13.05 -15.98
N PHE A 395 -24.66 12.25 -14.99
CA PHE A 395 -23.76 12.66 -13.92
C PHE A 395 -22.36 13.02 -14.42
N TYR A 396 -21.85 12.27 -15.41
CA TYR A 396 -20.57 12.57 -16.03
C TYR A 396 -20.63 13.91 -16.78
N ILE A 397 -21.67 14.15 -17.58
CA ILE A 397 -21.86 15.40 -18.33
C ILE A 397 -22.06 16.62 -17.39
N GLU A 398 -22.75 16.45 -16.26
CA GLU A 398 -22.90 17.53 -15.27
C GLU A 398 -21.57 17.95 -14.63
N ARG A 399 -20.62 17.02 -14.48
CA ARG A 399 -19.27 17.29 -13.96
C ARG A 399 -18.27 17.70 -15.04
N HIS A 400 -18.53 17.29 -16.27
CA HIS A 400 -17.70 17.51 -17.45
C HIS A 400 -18.57 18.07 -18.59
N PRO A 401 -18.94 19.37 -18.53
CA PRO A 401 -19.77 20.00 -19.57
C PRO A 401 -19.20 19.85 -20.98
N GLU A 402 -17.87 19.77 -21.10
CA GLU A 402 -17.13 19.51 -22.34
C GLU A 402 -17.47 18.16 -23.00
N ALA A 403 -17.92 17.17 -22.22
CA ALA A 403 -18.26 15.84 -22.70
C ALA A 403 -19.68 15.73 -23.28
N LYS A 404 -20.47 16.83 -23.27
CA LYS A 404 -21.87 16.82 -23.73
C LYS A 404 -22.02 16.42 -25.19
N ASP A 405 -21.12 16.88 -26.04
CA ASP A 405 -21.11 16.62 -27.49
C ASP A 405 -20.20 15.44 -27.86
N LEU A 406 -19.66 14.72 -26.87
CA LEU A 406 -18.76 13.59 -27.08
C LEU A 406 -19.54 12.35 -27.56
N VAL A 407 -19.17 11.85 -28.73
CA VAL A 407 -19.73 10.62 -29.28
C VAL A 407 -18.76 9.47 -29.00
N LEU A 408 -19.18 8.52 -28.17
CA LEU A 408 -18.38 7.32 -27.86
C LEU A 408 -18.32 6.39 -29.07
N LYS A 409 -17.12 6.08 -29.56
CA LYS A 409 -16.93 5.05 -30.59
C LYS A 409 -17.37 3.66 -30.11
N TYR A 410 -17.14 3.38 -28.83
CA TYR A 410 -17.53 2.13 -28.18
C TYR A 410 -18.55 2.42 -27.06
N ASP A 411 -19.82 2.63 -27.42
CA ASP A 411 -20.85 2.95 -26.42
C ASP A 411 -21.31 1.69 -25.63
N PRO A 412 -21.21 1.68 -24.28
CA PRO A 412 -21.71 0.58 -23.46
C PRO A 412 -23.20 0.26 -23.69
N GLN A 413 -24.02 1.24 -24.08
CA GLN A 413 -25.45 1.06 -24.35
C GLN A 413 -25.72 -0.02 -25.42
N GLN A 414 -24.86 -0.13 -26.43
CA GLN A 414 -25.00 -1.12 -27.50
C GLN A 414 -25.00 -2.57 -26.96
N HIS A 415 -24.28 -2.81 -25.85
CA HIS A 415 -24.24 -4.11 -25.18
C HIS A 415 -25.48 -4.38 -24.32
N LEU A 416 -26.14 -3.33 -23.82
CA LEU A 416 -27.35 -3.43 -22.99
C LEU A 416 -28.60 -3.73 -23.83
N ASP A 417 -28.67 -3.20 -25.06
CA ASP A 417 -29.81 -3.37 -25.98
C ASP A 417 -29.83 -4.72 -26.70
N GLY A 418 -28.89 -5.63 -26.39
CA GLY A 418 -28.77 -6.93 -27.06
C GLY A 418 -28.39 -6.84 -28.54
N SER A 419 -27.99 -5.64 -29.02
CA SER A 419 -27.52 -5.46 -30.38
C SER A 419 -26.15 -6.15 -30.52
N LYS A 420 -26.08 -7.18 -31.36
CA LYS A 420 -24.78 -7.83 -31.66
C LYS A 420 -23.89 -6.79 -32.33
N PRO A 421 -22.70 -6.48 -31.78
CA PRO A 421 -21.77 -5.58 -32.45
C PRO A 421 -21.43 -6.14 -33.84
N LYS A 422 -21.69 -5.36 -34.88
CA LYS A 422 -21.17 -5.63 -36.22
C LYS A 422 -19.64 -5.52 -36.12
N ASN A 423 -18.94 -6.61 -36.41
CA ASN A 423 -17.48 -6.76 -36.30
C ASN A 423 -16.92 -7.02 -34.90
N ARG A 424 -17.27 -8.17 -34.31
CA ARG A 424 -16.32 -8.88 -33.44
C ARG A 424 -15.54 -9.90 -34.26
N LEU A 425 -14.33 -9.51 -34.70
CA LEU A 425 -13.23 -10.47 -34.70
C LEU A 425 -13.14 -11.00 -33.27
N LYS A 426 -13.17 -12.32 -33.13
CA LYS A 426 -13.31 -13.05 -31.86
C LYS A 426 -12.15 -12.74 -30.91
N ALA A 427 -12.28 -11.71 -30.11
CA ALA A 427 -11.50 -11.54 -28.88
C ALA A 427 -12.33 -12.09 -27.72
N LYS A 428 -11.97 -13.30 -27.28
CA LYS A 428 -12.52 -13.96 -26.10
C LYS A 428 -12.04 -13.18 -24.86
N ARG A 429 -12.89 -12.32 -24.28
CA ARG A 429 -12.60 -11.66 -22.99
C ARG A 429 -13.37 -12.40 -21.90
N GLU A 430 -12.71 -13.39 -21.29
CA GLU A 430 -12.97 -13.84 -19.93
C GLU A 430 -12.26 -12.86 -18.98
N MET A 431 -12.86 -12.53 -17.82
CA MET A 431 -12.12 -11.80 -16.77
C MET A 431 -10.92 -12.67 -16.35
N PRO A 432 -9.68 -12.17 -16.28
CA PRO A 432 -8.55 -13.04 -15.99
C PRO A 432 -8.59 -13.41 -14.50
N SER A 433 -9.06 -14.62 -14.20
CA SER A 433 -8.42 -15.39 -13.14
C SER A 433 -6.94 -15.36 -13.47
N LYS A 434 -6.10 -14.87 -12.55
CA LYS A 434 -4.65 -14.85 -12.75
C LYS A 434 -4.22 -16.24 -13.22
N GLU A 435 -3.73 -16.32 -14.45
CA GLU A 435 -3.38 -17.60 -15.07
C GLU A 435 -2.31 -18.31 -14.23
N LEU A 436 -2.27 -19.64 -14.30
CA LEU A 436 -1.29 -20.44 -13.56
C LEU A 436 0.14 -19.91 -13.77
N THR A 437 0.48 -19.54 -15.00
CA THR A 437 1.75 -18.91 -15.39
C THR A 437 2.03 -17.65 -14.57
N ALA A 438 1.08 -16.72 -14.50
CA ALA A 438 1.23 -15.49 -13.73
C ALA A 438 1.38 -15.72 -12.22
N TRP A 439 0.76 -16.77 -11.65
CA TRP A 439 0.97 -17.17 -10.25
C TRP A 439 2.37 -17.74 -10.03
N LEU A 440 2.83 -18.60 -10.93
CA LEU A 440 4.15 -19.23 -10.87
C LEU A 440 5.27 -18.22 -11.05
N ASP A 441 5.11 -17.26 -11.97
CA ASP A 441 6.08 -16.20 -12.25
C ASP A 441 6.23 -15.27 -11.05
N GLU A 442 5.12 -14.83 -10.45
CA GLU A 442 5.18 -14.00 -9.24
C GLU A 442 5.82 -14.74 -8.06
N TYR A 443 5.50 -16.03 -7.89
CA TYR A 443 6.13 -16.85 -6.87
C TYR A 443 7.64 -17.00 -7.12
N ALA A 444 8.05 -17.19 -8.38
CA ALA A 444 9.46 -17.32 -8.77
C ALA A 444 10.28 -16.05 -8.48
N LEU A 445 9.70 -14.84 -8.53
CA LEU A 445 10.42 -13.58 -8.21
C LEU A 445 11.04 -13.57 -6.81
N SER A 446 10.48 -14.36 -5.88
CA SER A 446 10.97 -14.47 -4.50
C SER A 446 11.95 -15.63 -4.29
N HIS A 447 12.28 -16.38 -5.35
CA HIS A 447 13.13 -17.57 -5.33
C HIS A 447 14.05 -17.59 -6.56
N GLN A 448 15.18 -16.90 -6.49
CA GLN A 448 16.14 -16.78 -7.59
C GLN A 448 17.45 -17.52 -7.28
N HIS A 449 17.81 -17.67 -6.01
CA HIS A 449 19.07 -18.29 -5.62
C HIS A 449 19.03 -19.82 -5.79
N PRO A 450 20.00 -20.46 -6.48
CA PRO A 450 19.95 -21.88 -6.82
C PRO A 450 19.90 -22.81 -5.59
N ILE A 451 20.57 -22.43 -4.48
CA ILE A 451 20.51 -23.19 -3.22
C ILE A 451 19.11 -23.09 -2.60
N ASN A 452 18.49 -21.91 -2.63
CA ASN A 452 17.16 -21.70 -2.08
C ASN A 452 16.12 -22.50 -2.88
N ILE A 453 16.24 -22.50 -4.21
CA ILE A 453 15.41 -23.31 -5.12
C ILE A 453 15.57 -24.82 -4.81
N LEU A 454 16.79 -25.30 -4.58
CA LEU A 454 17.05 -26.70 -4.24
C LEU A 454 16.42 -27.08 -2.89
N ILE A 455 16.58 -26.23 -1.87
CA ILE A 455 15.95 -26.41 -0.56
C ILE A 455 14.42 -26.48 -0.72
N HIS A 456 13.82 -25.59 -1.53
CA HIS A 456 12.38 -25.61 -1.80
C HIS A 456 11.90 -26.90 -2.46
N LYS A 457 12.65 -27.41 -3.44
CA LYS A 457 12.35 -28.68 -4.11
C LYS A 457 12.30 -29.89 -3.17
N ILE A 458 13.00 -29.83 -2.02
CA ILE A 458 13.01 -30.89 -1.01
C ILE A 458 11.99 -30.59 0.09
N CYS A 459 12.03 -29.39 0.66
CA CYS A 459 11.27 -29.05 1.85
C CYS A 459 9.77 -28.87 1.57
N VAL A 460 9.37 -28.28 0.44
CA VAL A 460 7.95 -28.00 0.16
C VAL A 460 7.13 -29.29 -0.04
N PRO A 461 7.59 -30.28 -0.84
CA PRO A 461 6.92 -31.59 -0.89
C PRO A 461 6.89 -32.29 0.48
N THR A 462 8.00 -32.21 1.22
CA THR A 462 8.11 -32.81 2.57
C THR A 462 7.09 -32.20 3.54
N ILE A 463 6.95 -30.88 3.54
CA ILE A 463 5.96 -30.14 4.34
C ILE A 463 4.54 -30.55 3.92
N THR A 464 4.27 -30.66 2.63
CA THR A 464 2.96 -31.08 2.11
C THR A 464 2.57 -32.46 2.65
N VAL A 465 3.47 -33.45 2.56
CA VAL A 465 3.25 -34.82 3.07
C VAL A 465 3.04 -34.82 4.59
N THR A 466 3.89 -34.11 5.34
CA THR A 466 3.82 -34.11 6.81
C THR A 466 2.59 -33.38 7.35
N VAL A 467 2.12 -32.32 6.69
CA VAL A 467 0.84 -31.67 7.03
C VAL A 467 -0.33 -32.63 6.86
N ILE A 468 -0.42 -33.34 5.74
CA ILE A 468 -1.47 -34.34 5.51
C ILE A 468 -1.38 -35.46 6.56
N ALA A 469 -0.17 -35.93 6.87
CA ALA A 469 0.07 -36.96 7.87
C ALA A 469 -0.34 -36.51 9.30
N MET A 470 -0.12 -35.24 9.65
CA MET A 470 -0.59 -34.70 10.93
C MET A 470 -2.11 -34.57 10.96
N LEU A 471 -2.73 -34.10 9.87
CA LEU A 471 -4.19 -34.01 9.73
C LEU A 471 -4.86 -35.38 9.83
N TRP A 472 -4.24 -36.44 9.28
CA TRP A 472 -4.70 -37.83 9.42
C TRP A 472 -4.91 -38.23 10.88
N CYS A 473 -4.02 -37.78 11.78
CA CYS A 473 -4.06 -38.11 13.20
C CYS A 473 -4.96 -37.18 14.06
N LEU A 474 -5.48 -36.07 13.53
CA LEU A 474 -6.24 -35.10 14.32
C LEU A 474 -7.68 -35.56 14.58
N PRO A 475 -8.18 -35.52 15.82
CA PRO A 475 -9.55 -35.93 16.12
C PRO A 475 -10.57 -34.79 15.86
N ILE A 476 -10.72 -34.37 14.60
CA ILE A 476 -11.59 -33.24 14.18
C ILE A 476 -13.09 -33.58 14.36
N ILE A 477 -13.46 -34.85 14.20
CA ILE A 477 -14.84 -35.31 14.29
C ILE A 477 -15.32 -35.38 15.76
N PRO A 478 -16.54 -34.89 16.09
CA PRO A 478 -17.12 -34.96 17.43
C PRO A 478 -17.14 -36.38 18.02
N LYS A 479 -16.93 -36.49 19.34
CA LYS A 479 -16.86 -37.77 20.07
C LYS A 479 -18.07 -38.70 19.81
N ASN A 480 -19.25 -38.13 19.54
CA ASN A 480 -20.49 -38.87 19.34
C ASN A 480 -20.50 -39.70 18.04
N ILE A 481 -19.72 -39.29 17.02
CA ILE A 481 -19.59 -40.00 15.73
C ILE A 481 -18.37 -40.94 15.75
N ARG A 482 -17.38 -40.65 16.61
CA ARG A 482 -16.11 -41.40 16.75
C ARG A 482 -16.29 -42.85 17.21
N ASN A 483 -17.35 -43.14 17.94
CA ASN A 483 -17.62 -44.49 18.47
C ASN A 483 -18.32 -45.42 17.46
N THR A 484 -18.70 -44.91 16.29
CA THR A 484 -19.47 -45.66 15.26
C THR A 484 -18.63 -46.03 14.04
N ILE A 485 -17.41 -45.48 13.92
CA ILE A 485 -16.59 -45.51 12.69
C ILE A 485 -15.19 -46.04 13.03
N SER A 486 -14.58 -46.87 12.15
CA SER A 486 -13.23 -47.40 12.39
C SER A 486 -12.17 -46.29 12.40
N ILE A 487 -11.06 -46.50 13.11
CA ILE A 487 -9.93 -45.53 13.19
C ILE A 487 -9.41 -45.18 11.78
N SER A 488 -9.38 -46.16 10.86
CA SER A 488 -8.98 -45.99 9.46
C SER A 488 -9.95 -45.12 8.64
N GLN A 489 -11.25 -45.17 8.93
CA GLN A 489 -12.26 -44.33 8.28
C GLN A 489 -12.22 -42.89 8.80
N ILE A 490 -11.93 -42.70 10.09
CA ILE A 490 -11.68 -41.37 10.69
C ILE A 490 -10.41 -40.74 10.10
N GLY A 491 -9.34 -41.51 9.96
CA GLY A 491 -8.08 -41.07 9.33
C GLY A 491 -8.26 -40.54 7.91
N LEU A 492 -9.15 -41.16 7.12
CA LEU A 492 -9.47 -40.74 5.75
C LEU A 492 -10.32 -39.46 5.67
N LEU A 493 -11.26 -39.27 6.61
CA LEU A 493 -12.19 -38.14 6.62
C LEU A 493 -11.52 -36.80 7.03
N ASN A 494 -10.50 -36.84 7.89
CA ASN A 494 -9.87 -35.62 8.40
C ASN A 494 -9.10 -34.79 7.34
N PRO A 495 -8.16 -35.37 6.56
CA PRO A 495 -7.43 -34.61 5.54
C PRO A 495 -8.31 -34.28 4.32
N THR A 496 -9.32 -35.10 4.01
CA THR A 496 -10.18 -34.90 2.82
C THR A 496 -11.02 -33.62 2.90
N LEU A 497 -11.41 -33.17 4.10
CA LEU A 497 -12.11 -31.88 4.31
C LEU A 497 -11.31 -30.67 3.80
N ILE A 498 -9.98 -30.75 3.82
CA ILE A 498 -9.08 -29.67 3.40
C ILE A 498 -8.58 -29.92 1.97
N VAL A 499 -8.31 -31.17 1.61
CA VAL A 499 -7.79 -31.54 0.27
C VAL A 499 -8.83 -31.27 -0.83
N ILE A 500 -10.12 -31.49 -0.60
CA ILE A 500 -11.17 -31.26 -1.61
C ILE A 500 -11.22 -29.78 -2.06
N PRO A 501 -11.30 -28.78 -1.15
CA PRO A 501 -11.18 -27.38 -1.54
C PRO A 501 -9.89 -27.03 -2.29
N ILE A 502 -8.75 -27.61 -1.90
CA ILE A 502 -7.45 -27.38 -2.55
C ILE A 502 -7.45 -27.92 -3.98
N LEU A 503 -7.98 -29.13 -4.19
CA LEU A 503 -8.09 -29.72 -5.53
C LEU A 503 -9.06 -28.94 -6.42
N ALA A 504 -10.17 -28.44 -5.87
CA ALA A 504 -11.08 -27.56 -6.59
C ALA A 504 -10.38 -26.24 -7.01
N PHE A 505 -9.55 -25.68 -6.13
CA PHE A 505 -8.71 -24.52 -6.45
C PHE A 505 -7.72 -24.82 -7.58
N TYR A 506 -7.01 -25.95 -7.53
CA TYR A 506 -6.09 -26.35 -8.61
C TYR A 506 -6.81 -26.62 -9.92
N TRP A 507 -8.01 -27.21 -9.88
CA TRP A 507 -8.82 -27.47 -11.07
C TRP A 507 -9.20 -26.17 -11.80
N ASN A 508 -9.45 -25.10 -11.04
CA ASN A 508 -9.73 -23.77 -11.60
C ASN A 508 -8.48 -23.08 -12.18
N LEU A 509 -7.26 -23.50 -11.81
CA LEU A 509 -6.01 -22.96 -12.32
C LEU A 509 -5.52 -23.72 -13.56
N SER A 510 -5.41 -25.04 -13.47
CA SER A 510 -5.11 -25.92 -14.60
C SER A 510 -5.55 -27.36 -14.30
N SER A 511 -6.32 -27.95 -15.21
CA SER A 511 -6.82 -29.31 -15.07
C SER A 511 -5.70 -30.36 -15.09
N SER A 512 -4.60 -30.12 -15.82
CA SER A 512 -3.44 -31.04 -15.87
C SER A 512 -2.78 -31.15 -14.49
N MET A 513 -2.49 -30.01 -13.86
CA MET A 513 -1.89 -29.89 -12.54
C MET A 513 -2.79 -30.48 -11.45
N ALA A 514 -4.10 -30.25 -11.56
CA ALA A 514 -5.07 -30.82 -10.64
C ALA A 514 -5.09 -32.36 -10.69
N ILE A 515 -4.98 -32.96 -11.89
CA ILE A 515 -4.89 -34.42 -12.06
C ILE A 515 -3.61 -34.96 -11.40
N VAL A 516 -2.46 -34.35 -11.68
CA VAL A 516 -1.18 -34.81 -11.11
C VAL A 516 -1.18 -34.68 -9.59
N MET A 517 -1.66 -33.56 -9.05
CA MET A 517 -1.80 -33.38 -7.60
C MET A 517 -2.75 -34.40 -6.99
N THR A 518 -3.87 -34.72 -7.65
CA THR A 518 -4.81 -35.76 -7.19
C THR A 518 -4.14 -37.12 -7.06
N ILE A 519 -3.32 -37.51 -8.04
CA ILE A 519 -2.53 -38.74 -8.00
C ILE A 519 -1.55 -38.72 -6.83
N LEU A 520 -0.83 -37.61 -6.62
CA LEU A 520 0.11 -37.48 -5.50
C LEU A 520 -0.59 -37.57 -4.15
N PHE A 521 -1.74 -36.91 -3.97
CA PHE A 521 -2.54 -37.04 -2.75
C PHE A 521 -2.97 -38.49 -2.52
N PHE A 522 -3.45 -39.18 -3.56
CA PHE A 522 -3.85 -40.58 -3.44
C PHE A 522 -2.69 -41.49 -3.00
N MET A 523 -1.49 -41.27 -3.56
CA MET A 523 -0.27 -41.97 -3.15
C MET A 523 0.10 -41.72 -1.68
N ILE A 524 -0.05 -40.48 -1.20
CA ILE A 524 0.18 -40.12 0.21
C ILE A 524 -0.82 -40.85 1.12
N ILE A 525 -2.10 -40.91 0.74
CA ILE A 525 -3.12 -41.64 1.51
C ILE A 525 -2.78 -43.14 1.59
N ILE A 526 -2.39 -43.77 0.47
CA ILE A 526 -1.96 -45.18 0.49
C ILE A 526 -0.77 -45.38 1.43
N LEU A 527 0.24 -44.50 1.37
CA LEU A 527 1.40 -44.56 2.26
C LEU A 527 1.00 -44.47 3.74
N LEU A 528 0.08 -43.55 4.09
CA LEU A 528 -0.39 -43.40 5.46
C LEU A 528 -1.14 -44.63 5.96
N ILE A 529 -1.97 -45.25 5.11
CA ILE A 529 -2.65 -46.52 5.43
C ILE A 529 -1.63 -47.64 5.69
N LEU A 530 -0.57 -47.73 4.88
CA LEU A 530 0.49 -48.71 5.07
C LEU A 530 1.29 -48.47 6.35
N LEU A 531 1.59 -47.22 6.69
CA LEU A 531 2.29 -46.84 7.92
C LEU A 531 1.45 -47.14 9.17
N GLU A 532 0.15 -46.88 9.11
CA GLU A 532 -0.80 -47.18 10.19
C GLU A 532 -0.92 -48.68 10.42
N LYS A 533 -1.03 -49.48 9.34
CA LYS A 533 -1.06 -50.95 9.42
C LYS A 533 0.17 -51.55 10.10
N ASN A 534 1.32 -50.89 9.98
CA ASN A 534 2.58 -51.29 10.62
C ASN A 534 2.78 -50.66 12.01
N ASN A 535 1.74 -50.07 12.63
CA ASN A 535 1.78 -49.44 13.95
C ASN A 535 2.85 -48.35 14.11
N VAL A 536 3.18 -47.64 13.04
CA VAL A 536 4.15 -46.53 13.06
C VAL A 536 3.54 -45.33 13.80
N ARG A 537 4.34 -44.63 14.62
CA ARG A 537 3.91 -43.39 15.31
C ARG A 537 3.90 -42.18 14.37
N ILE A 538 2.96 -42.17 13.41
CA ILE A 538 2.86 -41.21 12.30
C ILE A 538 2.98 -39.75 12.78
N PHE A 539 2.16 -39.33 13.75
CA PHE A 539 2.14 -37.92 14.19
C PHE A 539 3.50 -37.41 14.69
N ARG A 540 4.20 -38.20 15.53
CA ARG A 540 5.50 -37.77 16.09
C ARG A 540 6.57 -37.65 15.01
N ILE A 541 6.62 -38.62 14.11
CA ILE A 541 7.58 -38.62 13.00
C ILE A 541 7.29 -37.45 12.05
N ALA A 542 6.02 -37.25 11.69
CA ALA A 542 5.59 -36.15 10.83
C ALA A 542 5.91 -34.79 11.45
N LEU A 543 5.68 -34.59 12.75
CA LEU A 543 5.99 -33.34 13.45
C LEU A 543 7.50 -33.03 13.45
N ILE A 544 8.36 -34.02 13.71
CA ILE A 544 9.82 -33.84 13.69
C ILE A 544 10.28 -33.45 12.28
N ILE A 545 9.83 -34.19 11.26
CA ILE A 545 10.19 -33.91 9.86
C ILE A 545 9.67 -32.54 9.42
N PHE A 546 8.45 -32.17 9.84
CA PHE A 546 7.85 -30.86 9.54
C PHE A 546 8.68 -29.71 10.11
N ILE A 547 9.11 -29.81 11.38
CA ILE A 547 9.96 -28.78 12.01
C ILE A 547 11.30 -28.66 11.29
N LEU A 548 11.96 -29.78 10.98
CA LEU A 548 13.23 -29.78 10.26
C LEU A 548 13.09 -29.19 8.84
N ALA A 549 12.01 -29.51 8.13
CA ALA A 549 11.75 -28.99 6.79
C ALA A 549 11.48 -27.48 6.80
N TRP A 550 10.79 -26.95 7.84
CA TRP A 550 10.59 -25.52 8.02
C TRP A 550 11.88 -24.77 8.38
N ILE A 551 12.72 -25.35 9.24
CA ILE A 551 14.06 -24.79 9.51
C ILE A 551 14.84 -24.69 8.21
N GLY A 552 14.81 -25.73 7.37
CA GLY A 552 15.40 -25.71 6.03
C GLY A 552 14.85 -24.60 5.15
N GLN A 553 13.52 -24.44 5.08
CA GLN A 553 12.88 -23.35 4.33
C GLN A 553 13.33 -21.96 4.78
N PHE A 554 13.41 -21.72 6.09
CA PHE A 554 13.87 -20.43 6.62
C PHE A 554 15.34 -20.17 6.29
N ILE A 555 16.21 -21.19 6.37
CA ILE A 555 17.60 -21.08 5.94
C ILE A 555 17.67 -20.72 4.44
N GLY A 556 16.85 -21.34 3.61
CA GLY A 556 16.77 -21.01 2.18
C GLY A 556 16.40 -19.55 1.92
N HIS A 557 15.42 -19.02 2.66
CA HIS A 557 15.01 -17.63 2.57
C HIS A 557 16.02 -16.64 3.14
N GLU A 558 16.76 -17.03 4.19
CA GLU A 558 17.86 -16.23 4.73
C GLU A 558 18.96 -16.07 3.68
N ILE A 559 19.29 -17.15 2.94
CA ILE A 559 20.25 -17.12 1.83
C ILE A 559 19.74 -16.26 0.66
N GLU A 560 18.44 -16.26 0.40
CA GLU A 560 17.80 -15.44 -0.66
C GLU A 560 17.72 -13.94 -0.29
N GLY A 561 17.74 -13.59 1.00
CA GLY A 561 17.55 -12.22 1.48
C GLY A 561 16.13 -11.67 1.30
N LYS A 562 15.16 -12.53 0.94
CA LYS A 562 13.75 -12.18 0.74
C LYS A 562 12.86 -12.96 1.69
N LYS A 563 11.93 -12.26 2.35
CA LYS A 563 10.92 -12.87 3.23
C LYS A 563 10.03 -13.86 2.43
N PRO A 564 9.56 -14.97 3.04
CA PRO A 564 8.69 -15.92 2.36
C PRO A 564 7.42 -15.29 1.78
N ALA A 565 7.01 -15.72 0.57
CA ALA A 565 5.89 -15.12 -0.17
C ALA A 565 4.54 -15.20 0.58
N PHE A 566 4.36 -16.20 1.45
CA PHE A 566 3.12 -16.37 2.21
C PHE A 566 2.88 -15.29 3.27
N PHE A 567 3.89 -14.50 3.65
CA PHE A 567 3.69 -13.31 4.50
C PHE A 567 2.95 -12.19 3.79
N LYS A 568 2.96 -12.17 2.45
CA LYS A 568 2.19 -11.21 1.64
C LYS A 568 0.77 -11.72 1.41
N ASP A 569 0.64 -12.98 1.03
CA ASP A 569 -0.65 -13.63 0.79
C ASP A 569 -0.57 -15.13 1.12
N LEU A 570 -1.47 -15.62 1.96
CA LEU A 570 -1.54 -17.01 2.37
C LEU A 570 -1.77 -17.97 1.19
N GLN A 571 -2.33 -17.50 0.07
CA GLN A 571 -2.53 -18.29 -1.14
C GLN A 571 -1.21 -18.84 -1.74
N PHE A 572 -0.08 -18.16 -1.53
CA PHE A 572 1.22 -18.65 -2.00
C PHE A 572 1.65 -19.97 -1.35
N LEU A 573 1.06 -20.35 -0.21
CA LEU A 573 1.28 -21.66 0.39
C LEU A 573 0.72 -22.79 -0.49
N LEU A 574 -0.33 -22.52 -1.27
CA LEU A 574 -0.93 -23.46 -2.23
C LEU A 574 -0.19 -23.46 -3.58
N ILE A 575 0.46 -22.34 -3.92
CA ILE A 575 1.23 -22.22 -5.17
C ILE A 575 2.60 -22.91 -5.05
N GLY A 576 3.25 -22.89 -3.88
CA GLY A 576 4.55 -23.52 -3.66
C GLY A 576 4.63 -25.00 -4.10
N PRO A 577 3.68 -25.88 -3.72
CA PRO A 577 3.63 -27.26 -4.20
C PRO A 577 3.55 -27.36 -5.73
N LEU A 578 2.70 -26.56 -6.37
CA LEU A 578 2.58 -26.53 -7.84
C LEU A 578 3.88 -26.06 -8.48
N TRP A 579 4.54 -25.04 -7.93
CA TRP A 579 5.82 -24.56 -8.43
C TRP A 579 6.91 -25.63 -8.36
N THR A 580 6.99 -26.40 -7.27
CA THR A 580 7.92 -27.55 -7.22
C THR A 580 7.55 -28.66 -8.20
N LEU A 581 6.25 -28.89 -8.42
CA LEU A 581 5.75 -29.88 -9.36
C LEU A 581 6.08 -29.50 -10.81
N THR A 582 5.97 -28.22 -11.18
CA THR A 582 6.30 -27.73 -12.53
C THR A 582 7.75 -28.04 -12.91
N HIS A 583 8.69 -27.83 -11.98
CA HIS A 583 10.10 -28.16 -12.18
C HIS A 583 10.33 -29.66 -12.36
N ALA A 584 9.57 -30.50 -11.66
CA ALA A 584 9.64 -31.95 -11.81
C ALA A 584 9.06 -32.41 -13.15
N LEU A 585 7.93 -31.83 -13.58
CA LEU A 585 7.28 -32.14 -14.86
C LEU A 585 8.12 -31.67 -16.06
N GLN A 586 8.74 -30.49 -15.98
CA GLN A 586 9.69 -30.00 -16.98
C GLN A 586 10.89 -30.93 -17.12
N PHE A 587 11.41 -31.47 -16.01
CA PHE A 587 12.49 -32.46 -16.05
C PHE A 587 12.07 -33.77 -16.73
N MET A 588 10.79 -34.14 -16.64
CA MET A 588 10.20 -35.31 -17.30
C MET A 588 9.71 -35.04 -18.73
N GLY A 589 9.81 -33.79 -19.22
CA GLY A 589 9.35 -33.40 -20.56
C GLY A 589 7.83 -33.39 -20.73
N ILE A 590 7.07 -33.22 -19.65
CA ILE A 590 5.60 -33.22 -19.67
C ILE A 590 5.10 -31.76 -19.67
N GLU A 591 4.36 -31.38 -20.73
CA GLU A 591 3.65 -30.10 -20.79
C GLU A 591 2.41 -30.11 -19.88
N TYR A 592 2.11 -28.97 -19.25
CA TYR A 592 1.05 -28.83 -18.25
C TYR A 592 0.24 -27.55 -18.41
#